data_AF-A0A8C0PJC8-F1
#
_entry.id   AF-A0A8C0PJC8-F1
#
_cell.length_a   1.000
_cell.length_b   1.000
_cell.length_c   1.000
_cell.angle_alpha   90.00
_cell.angle_beta   90.00
_cell.angle_gamma   90.00
#
_symmetry.space_group_name_H-M   'P 1'
#
loop_
_entity.id
_entity.type
_entity.pdbx_description
1 polymer ?
#
loop_
_entity_poly.entity_id
_entity_poly.type
_entity_poly.pdbx_seq_one_letter_code
_entity_poly.pdbx_strand_id
1 'polypeptide(L)'
;MDGCDELIPEYLNFIRGVVDSEDLPLNISREMLQQSKILKVICKNIVKKCLELFSELAEDKENYKKFCEAFSKNLKLRIHEDSTNQRCLSELLCYHTSQSGDEMTSLSEYVSHMKETQKSIYYITGKCKEQVANSAFVEQPIDEYCVQQLKEFDGKSLVSVTKEGLELPEDEEEKKKMEESKAKFENLCKLMKEILDKKVEKVTISNRLVSSPCCIVTSTYGWTANMEWIMKAQALWDNSTVGYMMAKNHLEINPGHPIVETLRQKAEADKNDKAVKDLVVLLLETALLSSGFSLENPQTHSNRIYSTIKLGLGIDEDQVTAEEPSAAVPDEILPLEGDENSSRTEETGLQV
;
A
#
# COMPACT_ATOMS: atom_id res chain seq x y z
N MET A 1 -7.11 5.59 -41.27
CA MET A 1 -7.06 6.58 -40.17
C MET A 1 -6.52 5.82 -38.98
N ASP A 2 -5.43 6.31 -38.38
CA ASP A 2 -4.71 5.56 -37.36
C ASP A 2 -4.92 6.14 -35.95
N GLY A 3 -5.61 7.29 -35.84
CA GLY A 3 -5.91 7.99 -34.59
C GLY A 3 -7.41 8.11 -34.34
N CYS A 4 -8.06 7.02 -33.92
CA CYS A 4 -9.45 7.04 -33.47
C CYS A 4 -9.54 6.62 -31.99
N ASP A 5 -9.38 7.57 -31.08
CA ASP A 5 -9.48 7.36 -29.63
C ASP A 5 -10.85 6.80 -29.19
N GLU A 6 -11.90 6.96 -30.02
CA GLU A 6 -13.24 6.42 -29.77
C GLU A 6 -13.41 4.94 -30.20
N LEU A 7 -12.48 4.37 -30.97
CA LEU A 7 -12.64 3.04 -31.59
C LEU A 7 -12.32 1.90 -30.61
N ILE A 8 -11.31 2.11 -29.76
CA ILE A 8 -10.86 1.13 -28.79
C ILE A 8 -10.68 1.84 -27.44
N PRO A 9 -11.12 1.25 -26.33
CA PRO A 9 -10.90 1.88 -25.04
C PRO A 9 -9.42 1.85 -24.67
N GLU A 10 -8.99 2.82 -23.87
CA GLU A 10 -7.58 3.07 -23.53
C GLU A 10 -6.85 1.82 -22.98
N TYR A 11 -7.55 1.01 -22.17
CA TYR A 11 -6.98 -0.22 -21.60
C TYR A 11 -6.67 -1.32 -22.63
N LEU A 12 -7.22 -1.23 -23.84
CA LEU A 12 -6.93 -2.14 -24.94
C LEU A 12 -6.05 -1.50 -26.01
N ASN A 13 -5.46 -0.33 -25.74
CA ASN A 13 -4.61 0.39 -26.71
C ASN A 13 -3.29 -0.33 -27.05
N PHE A 14 -2.99 -1.44 -26.37
CA PHE A 14 -1.90 -2.34 -26.75
C PHE A 14 -2.29 -3.27 -27.92
N ILE A 15 -3.59 -3.44 -28.19
CA ILE A 15 -4.07 -4.27 -29.30
C ILE A 15 -3.80 -3.54 -30.62
N ARG A 16 -3.30 -4.29 -31.59
CA ARG A 16 -3.08 -3.84 -32.96
C ARG A 16 -3.96 -4.67 -33.88
N GLY A 17 -4.60 -4.00 -34.84
CA GLY A 17 -5.51 -4.66 -35.77
C GLY A 17 -5.96 -3.71 -36.87
N VAL A 18 -6.72 -4.25 -37.81
CA VAL A 18 -7.33 -3.51 -38.91
C VAL A 18 -8.84 -3.69 -38.82
N VAL A 19 -9.58 -2.58 -38.82
CA VAL A 19 -11.04 -2.58 -38.89
C VAL A 19 -11.43 -2.08 -40.26
N ASP A 20 -11.97 -2.98 -41.08
CA ASP A 20 -12.54 -2.65 -42.39
C ASP A 20 -14.06 -2.62 -42.28
N SER A 21 -14.68 -1.56 -42.78
CA SER A 21 -16.12 -1.33 -42.66
C SER A 21 -16.64 -0.53 -43.84
N GLU A 22 -17.62 -1.10 -44.54
CA GLU A 22 -18.25 -0.48 -45.72
C GLU A 22 -19.21 0.66 -45.36
N ASP A 23 -19.73 0.67 -44.13
CA ASP A 23 -20.85 1.52 -43.70
C ASP A 23 -20.46 2.75 -42.85
N LEU A 24 -19.20 3.19 -42.87
CA LEU A 24 -18.77 4.34 -42.06
C LEU A 24 -19.12 5.69 -42.73
N PRO A 25 -19.86 6.59 -42.05
CA PRO A 25 -20.16 7.92 -42.59
C PRO A 25 -18.91 8.81 -42.52
N LEU A 26 -18.16 8.82 -43.62
CA LEU A 26 -16.97 9.66 -43.77
C LEU A 26 -17.38 11.10 -44.09
N ASN A 27 -16.63 12.06 -43.53
CA ASN A 27 -16.71 13.44 -43.98
C ASN A 27 -16.20 13.57 -45.43
N ILE A 28 -16.43 14.73 -46.06
CA ILE A 28 -16.06 14.99 -47.46
C ILE A 28 -14.54 14.82 -47.68
N SER A 29 -13.71 15.17 -46.70
CA SER A 29 -12.25 15.00 -46.79
C SER A 29 -11.79 13.55 -46.58
N ARG A 30 -12.66 12.64 -46.12
CA ARG A 30 -12.34 11.29 -45.67
C ARG A 30 -11.23 11.24 -44.61
N GLU A 31 -11.02 12.33 -43.88
CA GLU A 31 -9.98 12.48 -42.84
C GLU A 31 -10.55 12.47 -41.43
N MET A 32 -11.84 12.78 -41.24
CA MET A 32 -12.50 12.67 -39.93
C MET A 32 -13.81 11.91 -40.05
N LEU A 33 -13.99 10.93 -39.17
CA LEU A 33 -15.29 10.29 -39.01
C LEU A 33 -16.27 11.30 -38.39
N GLN A 34 -17.49 11.37 -38.91
CA GLN A 34 -18.56 12.07 -38.20
C GLN A 34 -18.87 11.28 -36.92
N GLN A 35 -18.93 11.96 -35.76
CA GLN A 35 -19.27 11.34 -34.47
C GLN A 35 -20.56 10.54 -34.61
N SER A 36 -20.42 9.23 -34.69
CA SER A 36 -21.53 8.34 -35.05
C SER A 36 -21.74 7.33 -33.95
N LYS A 37 -23.00 7.03 -33.66
CA LYS A 37 -23.39 5.91 -32.79
C LYS A 37 -22.79 4.58 -33.27
N ILE A 38 -22.39 4.49 -34.54
CA ILE A 38 -21.77 3.34 -35.18
C ILE A 38 -20.40 3.03 -34.55
N LEU A 39 -19.55 4.03 -34.31
CA LEU A 39 -18.26 3.82 -33.64
C LEU A 39 -18.41 3.20 -32.25
N LYS A 40 -19.42 3.62 -31.48
CA LYS A 40 -19.71 3.02 -30.17
C LYS A 40 -20.14 1.57 -30.26
N VAL A 41 -20.85 1.17 -31.32
CA VAL A 41 -21.24 -0.22 -31.56
C VAL A 41 -20.03 -1.05 -31.97
N ILE A 42 -19.20 -0.53 -32.87
CA ILE A 42 -17.95 -1.19 -33.29
C ILE A 42 -17.03 -1.39 -32.09
N CYS A 43 -16.80 -0.35 -31.28
CA CYS A 43 -16.00 -0.42 -30.06
C CYS A 43 -16.51 -1.51 -29.10
N LYS A 44 -17.82 -1.57 -28.84
CA LYS A 44 -18.42 -2.64 -28.01
C LYS A 44 -18.16 -4.04 -28.56
N ASN A 45 -18.26 -4.22 -29.88
CA ASN A 45 -18.02 -5.51 -30.52
C ASN A 45 -16.53 -5.91 -30.47
N ILE A 46 -15.62 -4.95 -30.70
CA ILE A 46 -14.17 -5.17 -30.56
C ILE A 46 -13.84 -5.60 -29.14
N VAL A 47 -14.31 -4.85 -28.13
CA VAL A 47 -14.11 -5.18 -26.72
C VAL A 47 -14.60 -6.60 -26.42
N LYS A 48 -15.82 -6.95 -26.86
CA LYS A 48 -16.36 -8.30 -26.66
C LYS A 48 -15.44 -9.37 -27.27
N LYS A 49 -14.96 -9.18 -28.50
CA LYS A 49 -14.05 -10.12 -29.15
C LYS A 49 -12.67 -10.19 -28.51
N CYS A 50 -12.16 -9.08 -27.97
CA CYS A 50 -10.92 -9.07 -27.21
C CYS A 50 -11.05 -9.85 -25.91
N LEU A 51 -12.16 -9.71 -25.20
CA LEU A 51 -12.42 -10.48 -23.98
C LEU A 51 -12.58 -11.97 -24.28
N GLU A 52 -13.31 -12.34 -25.34
CA GLU A 52 -13.39 -13.74 -25.81
C GLU A 52 -11.99 -14.31 -26.09
N LEU A 53 -11.14 -13.55 -26.80
CA LEU A 53 -9.75 -13.95 -27.07
C LEU A 53 -8.93 -14.11 -25.78
N PHE A 54 -9.08 -13.23 -24.79
CA PHE A 54 -8.38 -13.35 -23.52
C PHE A 54 -8.85 -14.57 -22.71
N SER A 55 -10.13 -14.91 -22.78
CA SER A 55 -10.67 -16.13 -22.18
C SER A 55 -10.13 -17.39 -22.85
N GLU A 56 -10.05 -17.41 -24.19
CA GLU A 56 -9.39 -18.51 -24.93
C GLU A 56 -7.90 -18.61 -24.57
N LEU A 57 -7.22 -17.46 -24.45
CA LEU A 57 -5.82 -17.42 -24.06
C LEU A 57 -5.61 -17.96 -22.64
N ALA A 58 -6.57 -17.77 -21.74
CA ALA A 58 -6.52 -18.29 -20.37
C ALA A 58 -6.55 -19.83 -20.30
N GLU A 59 -7.00 -20.52 -21.36
CA GLU A 59 -6.91 -21.98 -21.45
C GLU A 59 -5.47 -22.46 -21.71
N ASP A 60 -4.64 -21.63 -22.35
CA ASP A 60 -3.22 -21.87 -22.58
C ASP A 60 -2.37 -21.24 -21.46
N LYS A 61 -2.15 -22.00 -20.39
CA LYS A 61 -1.42 -21.52 -19.20
C LYS A 61 -0.07 -20.88 -19.50
N GLU A 62 0.70 -21.41 -20.46
CA GLU A 62 2.05 -20.90 -20.74
C GLU A 62 1.99 -19.51 -21.41
N ASN A 63 1.12 -19.36 -22.40
CA ASN A 63 0.95 -18.09 -23.10
C ASN A 63 0.17 -17.08 -22.27
N TYR A 64 -0.79 -17.54 -21.46
CA TYR A 64 -1.52 -16.70 -20.53
C TYR A 64 -0.62 -16.08 -19.47
N LYS A 65 0.37 -16.83 -18.97
CA LYS A 65 1.38 -16.30 -18.03
C LYS A 65 2.14 -15.12 -18.63
N LYS A 66 2.62 -15.26 -19.87
CA LYS A 66 3.30 -14.18 -20.61
C LYS A 66 2.37 -12.97 -20.80
N PHE A 67 1.10 -13.21 -21.08
CA PHE A 67 0.08 -12.17 -21.20
C PHE A 67 -0.16 -11.45 -19.86
N CYS A 68 -0.26 -12.17 -18.75
CA CYS A 68 -0.41 -11.58 -17.42
C CYS A 68 0.82 -10.75 -17.02
N GLU A 69 2.03 -11.22 -17.30
CA GLU A 69 3.27 -10.46 -17.05
C GLU A 69 3.31 -9.14 -17.85
N ALA A 70 2.87 -9.16 -19.10
CA ALA A 70 2.91 -7.99 -19.97
C ALA A 70 1.75 -7.00 -19.78
N PHE A 71 0.52 -7.49 -19.56
CA PHE A 71 -0.70 -6.69 -19.71
C PHE A 71 -1.61 -6.65 -18.47
N SER A 72 -1.28 -7.34 -17.36
CA SER A 72 -2.09 -7.33 -16.13
C SER A 72 -2.40 -5.91 -15.62
N LYS A 73 -1.45 -4.98 -15.73
CA LYS A 73 -1.64 -3.57 -15.33
C LYS A 73 -2.76 -2.90 -16.12
N ASN A 74 -2.84 -3.16 -17.43
CA ASN A 74 -3.88 -2.58 -18.28
C ASN A 74 -5.28 -3.10 -17.90
N LEU A 75 -5.37 -4.39 -17.57
CA LEU A 75 -6.63 -5.00 -17.13
C LEU A 75 -7.08 -4.46 -15.76
N LYS A 76 -6.15 -4.32 -14.81
CA LYS A 76 -6.41 -3.84 -13.45
C LYS A 76 -6.88 -2.38 -13.41
N LEU A 77 -6.37 -1.51 -14.30
CA LEU A 77 -6.79 -0.11 -14.39
C LEU A 77 -8.28 -0.01 -14.71
N ARG A 78 -8.80 -0.99 -15.46
CA ARG A 78 -10.13 -0.90 -16.05
C ARG A 78 -11.25 -1.57 -15.25
N ILE A 79 -10.96 -2.47 -14.32
CA ILE A 79 -11.97 -2.91 -13.34
C ILE A 79 -12.58 -1.71 -12.62
N HIS A 80 -11.83 -0.60 -12.52
CA HIS A 80 -12.33 0.66 -12.01
C HIS A 80 -13.30 1.41 -12.94
N GLU A 81 -13.09 1.36 -14.26
CA GLU A 81 -13.80 2.23 -15.21
C GLU A 81 -14.86 1.50 -16.06
N ASP A 82 -14.74 0.18 -16.28
CA ASP A 82 -15.67 -0.63 -17.05
C ASP A 82 -16.49 -1.58 -16.15
N SER A 83 -17.49 -1.00 -15.49
CA SER A 83 -18.43 -1.76 -14.66
C SER A 83 -19.26 -2.78 -15.43
N THR A 84 -19.39 -2.64 -16.76
CA THR A 84 -20.19 -3.55 -17.58
C THR A 84 -19.46 -4.87 -17.81
N ASN A 85 -18.15 -4.80 -18.05
CA ASN A 85 -17.31 -5.98 -18.28
C ASN A 85 -16.54 -6.44 -17.03
N GLN A 86 -16.80 -5.83 -15.87
CA GLN A 86 -16.10 -6.08 -14.62
C GLN A 86 -16.01 -7.57 -14.27
N ARG A 87 -17.09 -8.33 -14.49
CA ARG A 87 -17.13 -9.78 -14.23
C ARG A 87 -16.11 -10.52 -15.09
N CYS A 88 -16.16 -10.38 -16.41
CA CYS A 88 -15.22 -11.05 -17.31
C CYS A 88 -13.78 -10.58 -17.06
N LEU A 89 -13.57 -9.29 -16.79
CA LEU A 89 -12.24 -8.76 -16.46
C LEU A 89 -11.70 -9.34 -15.14
N SER A 90 -12.56 -9.58 -14.15
CA SER A 90 -12.15 -10.17 -12.86
C SER A 90 -11.63 -11.59 -12.99
N GLU A 91 -12.17 -12.37 -13.92
CA GLU A 91 -11.70 -13.73 -14.24
C GLU A 91 -10.31 -13.73 -14.89
N LEU A 92 -9.93 -12.61 -15.51
CA LEU A 92 -8.64 -12.43 -16.17
C LEU A 92 -7.57 -11.81 -15.26
N LEU A 93 -7.87 -11.59 -13.99
CA LEU A 93 -6.92 -11.03 -13.05
C LEU A 93 -5.92 -12.09 -12.57
N CYS A 94 -4.65 -11.72 -12.62
CA CYS A 94 -3.51 -12.51 -12.15
C CYS A 94 -2.86 -11.83 -10.93
N TYR A 95 -2.58 -12.62 -9.89
CA TYR A 95 -1.92 -12.17 -8.66
C TYR A 95 -0.89 -13.17 -8.17
N HIS A 96 0.11 -12.70 -7.44
CA HIS A 96 0.94 -13.58 -6.61
C HIS A 96 0.20 -13.94 -5.32
N THR A 97 0.36 -15.18 -4.87
CA THR A 97 -0.23 -15.67 -3.62
C THR A 97 0.85 -16.29 -2.73
N SER A 98 0.53 -16.50 -1.46
CA SER A 98 1.43 -17.16 -0.51
C SER A 98 1.77 -18.60 -0.89
N GLN A 99 0.92 -19.28 -1.68
CA GLN A 99 1.14 -20.65 -2.13
C GLN A 99 1.79 -20.74 -3.52
N SER A 100 1.56 -19.74 -4.39
CA SER A 100 2.07 -19.77 -5.77
C SER A 100 3.54 -19.34 -5.90
N GLY A 101 4.13 -18.77 -4.84
CA GLY A 101 5.53 -18.33 -4.87
C GLY A 101 5.74 -17.26 -5.95
N ASP A 102 6.65 -17.50 -6.89
CA ASP A 102 6.98 -16.59 -8.00
C ASP A 102 6.03 -16.68 -9.19
N GLU A 103 5.08 -17.61 -9.17
CA GLU A 103 4.07 -17.71 -10.21
C GLU A 103 2.85 -16.83 -9.87
N MET A 104 2.30 -16.17 -10.89
CA MET A 104 0.99 -15.54 -10.79
C MET A 104 -0.10 -16.58 -11.01
N THR A 105 -1.16 -16.49 -10.24
CA THR A 105 -2.34 -17.36 -10.30
C THR A 105 -3.60 -16.51 -10.43
N SER A 106 -4.65 -17.06 -11.02
CA SER A 106 -5.93 -16.36 -11.17
C SER A 106 -6.77 -16.39 -9.89
N LEU A 107 -7.79 -15.53 -9.81
CA LEU A 107 -8.77 -15.62 -8.72
C LEU A 107 -9.57 -16.93 -8.77
N SER A 108 -9.84 -17.48 -9.96
CA SER A 108 -10.50 -18.77 -10.11
C SER A 108 -9.65 -19.93 -9.58
N GLU A 109 -8.35 -19.91 -9.85
CA GLU A 109 -7.41 -20.87 -9.28
C GLU A 109 -7.32 -20.72 -7.76
N TYR A 110 -7.27 -19.49 -7.22
CA TYR A 110 -7.35 -19.26 -5.78
C TYR A 110 -8.61 -19.90 -5.16
N VAL A 111 -9.78 -19.66 -5.76
CA VAL A 111 -11.06 -20.21 -5.29
C VAL A 111 -11.06 -21.73 -5.30
N SER A 112 -10.46 -22.35 -6.31
CA SER A 112 -10.34 -23.82 -6.38
C SER A 112 -9.48 -24.44 -5.28
N HIS A 113 -8.54 -23.66 -4.71
CA HIS A 113 -7.66 -24.08 -3.60
C HIS A 113 -8.14 -23.57 -2.22
N MET A 114 -9.31 -22.92 -2.15
CA MET A 114 -9.87 -22.48 -0.87
C MET A 114 -10.19 -23.69 0.01
N LYS A 115 -9.86 -23.58 1.30
CA LYS A 115 -10.28 -24.58 2.29
C LYS A 115 -11.79 -24.54 2.46
N GLU A 116 -12.41 -25.66 2.83
CA GLU A 116 -13.86 -25.75 3.06
C GLU A 116 -14.36 -24.76 4.12
N THR A 117 -13.52 -24.45 5.11
CA THR A 117 -13.83 -23.50 6.19
C THR A 117 -13.62 -22.03 5.78
N GLN A 118 -13.02 -21.78 4.62
CA GLN A 118 -12.70 -20.44 4.13
C GLN A 118 -13.89 -19.83 3.37
N LYS A 119 -14.43 -18.73 3.90
CA LYS A 119 -15.60 -18.05 3.34
C LYS A 119 -15.27 -16.87 2.41
N SER A 120 -14.04 -16.35 2.50
CA SER A 120 -13.63 -15.12 1.84
C SER A 120 -12.25 -15.26 1.19
N ILE A 121 -12.00 -14.45 0.17
CA ILE A 121 -10.69 -14.33 -0.47
C ILE A 121 -9.88 -13.34 0.35
N TYR A 122 -8.81 -13.82 0.98
CA TYR A 122 -7.91 -12.96 1.73
C TYR A 122 -6.87 -12.38 0.77
N TYR A 123 -6.83 -11.06 0.70
CA TYR A 123 -5.86 -10.32 -0.09
C TYR A 123 -5.24 -9.24 0.76
N ILE A 124 -4.17 -8.66 0.23
CA ILE A 124 -3.44 -7.65 0.95
C ILE A 124 -2.64 -6.75 -0.02
N THR A 125 -2.32 -5.50 0.36
CA THR A 125 -1.82 -4.46 -0.55
C THR A 125 -0.69 -3.61 0.07
N GLY A 126 0.23 -3.08 -0.74
CA GLY A 126 1.60 -2.73 -0.32
C GLY A 126 2.56 -2.52 -1.50
N LYS A 127 3.82 -2.14 -1.20
CA LYS A 127 4.73 -1.58 -2.23
C LYS A 127 5.41 -2.62 -3.12
N CYS A 128 5.87 -3.74 -2.56
CA CYS A 128 6.59 -4.79 -3.31
C CYS A 128 6.47 -6.16 -2.64
N LYS A 129 6.62 -7.24 -3.43
CA LYS A 129 6.56 -8.65 -3.00
C LYS A 129 7.38 -9.02 -1.74
N GLU A 130 8.55 -8.45 -1.56
CA GLU A 130 9.42 -8.80 -0.43
C GLU A 130 8.93 -8.19 0.89
N GLN A 131 8.48 -6.93 0.84
CA GLN A 131 7.88 -6.27 1.98
C GLN A 131 6.64 -7.04 2.45
N VAL A 132 5.91 -7.60 1.50
CA VAL A 132 4.61 -8.24 1.68
C VAL A 132 4.67 -9.74 1.95
N ALA A 133 5.82 -10.36 1.68
CA ALA A 133 6.10 -11.72 2.13
C ALA A 133 6.62 -11.73 3.57
N ASN A 134 7.41 -10.71 3.95
CA ASN A 134 8.00 -10.59 5.30
C ASN A 134 7.16 -9.78 6.28
N SER A 135 6.25 -8.95 5.77
CA SER A 135 5.17 -8.30 6.49
C SER A 135 3.85 -8.84 5.95
N ALA A 136 2.73 -8.61 6.61
CA ALA A 136 1.42 -9.09 6.17
C ALA A 136 0.92 -8.50 4.82
N PHE A 137 1.76 -7.79 4.05
CA PHE A 137 1.51 -6.99 2.84
C PHE A 137 0.99 -7.80 1.59
N VAL A 138 0.54 -7.29 0.39
CA VAL A 138 0.69 -7.82 -1.06
C VAL A 138 0.67 -6.58 -2.00
N GLU A 139 0.76 -6.60 -3.33
CA GLU A 139 1.43 -5.58 -4.18
C GLU A 139 0.60 -4.42 -4.81
N GLN A 140 1.35 -3.50 -5.46
CA GLN A 140 1.09 -2.40 -6.42
C GLN A 140 -0.04 -1.37 -6.18
N PRO A 141 0.24 -0.05 -6.42
CA PRO A 141 -0.75 1.02 -6.24
C PRO A 141 -2.09 0.85 -6.96
N ILE A 142 -2.05 0.23 -8.13
CA ILE A 142 -3.20 -0.04 -8.98
C ILE A 142 -4.16 -1.08 -8.37
N ASP A 143 -3.61 -2.05 -7.63
CA ASP A 143 -4.39 -3.14 -7.05
C ASP A 143 -5.31 -2.61 -5.96
N GLU A 144 -4.88 -1.57 -5.25
CA GLU A 144 -5.68 -0.86 -4.26
C GLU A 144 -6.97 -0.27 -4.86
N TYR A 145 -6.91 0.29 -6.07
CA TYR A 145 -8.09 0.80 -6.77
C TYR A 145 -8.97 -0.34 -7.31
N CYS A 146 -8.34 -1.41 -7.78
CA CYS A 146 -9.03 -2.59 -8.31
C CYS A 146 -9.89 -3.28 -7.24
N VAL A 147 -9.31 -3.57 -6.07
CA VAL A 147 -10.01 -4.27 -4.96
C VAL A 147 -11.07 -3.42 -4.27
N GLN A 148 -11.03 -2.09 -4.43
CA GLN A 148 -12.14 -1.23 -3.97
C GLN A 148 -13.42 -1.42 -4.79
N GLN A 149 -13.30 -1.76 -6.07
CA GLN A 149 -14.43 -1.98 -6.96
C GLN A 149 -14.83 -3.46 -7.01
N LEU A 150 -13.85 -4.36 -6.91
CA LEU A 150 -14.07 -5.81 -6.86
C LEU A 150 -14.48 -6.24 -5.44
N LYS A 151 -15.77 -6.12 -5.13
CA LYS A 151 -16.31 -6.49 -3.80
C LYS A 151 -16.43 -8.00 -3.60
N GLU A 152 -16.72 -8.73 -4.67
CA GLU A 152 -17.01 -10.16 -4.65
C GLU A 152 -16.48 -10.81 -5.93
N PHE A 153 -16.01 -12.04 -5.80
CA PHE A 153 -15.64 -12.91 -6.92
C PHE A 153 -16.20 -14.31 -6.64
N ASP A 154 -16.96 -14.86 -7.58
CA ASP A 154 -17.57 -16.20 -7.50
C ASP A 154 -18.32 -16.50 -6.18
N GLY A 155 -19.15 -15.57 -5.69
CA GLY A 155 -19.88 -15.75 -4.42
C GLY A 155 -19.05 -15.45 -3.17
N LYS A 156 -17.77 -15.12 -3.30
CA LYS A 156 -16.83 -14.92 -2.18
C LYS A 156 -16.45 -13.45 -2.05
N SER A 157 -16.59 -12.91 -0.85
CA SER A 157 -16.15 -11.55 -0.56
C SER A 157 -14.62 -11.44 -0.51
N LEU A 158 -14.09 -10.31 -0.97
CA LEU A 158 -12.67 -9.98 -0.85
C LEU A 158 -12.43 -9.26 0.48
N VAL A 159 -11.55 -9.80 1.32
CA VAL A 159 -11.24 -9.26 2.65
C VAL A 159 -9.77 -8.89 2.72
N SER A 160 -9.50 -7.61 3.00
CA SER A 160 -8.15 -7.14 3.27
C SER A 160 -7.73 -7.56 4.68
N VAL A 161 -6.59 -8.22 4.82
CA VAL A 161 -6.06 -8.54 6.15
C VAL A 161 -5.45 -7.32 6.88
N THR A 162 -5.43 -6.15 6.25
CA THR A 162 -4.99 -4.86 6.86
C THR A 162 -6.12 -4.13 7.59
N LYS A 163 -7.37 -4.51 7.32
CA LYS A 163 -8.54 -3.90 7.92
C LYS A 163 -8.91 -4.59 9.24
N GLU A 164 -9.58 -3.86 10.10
CA GLU A 164 -10.18 -4.42 11.32
C GLU A 164 -11.22 -5.51 10.98
N GLY A 165 -11.51 -6.38 11.94
CA GLY A 165 -12.54 -7.41 11.79
C GLY A 165 -12.15 -8.57 10.87
N LEU A 166 -10.85 -8.88 10.77
CA LEU A 166 -10.40 -10.07 10.06
C LEU A 166 -10.88 -11.32 10.80
N GLU A 167 -11.84 -12.02 10.24
CA GLU A 167 -12.29 -13.32 10.73
C GLU A 167 -11.47 -14.42 10.07
N LEU A 168 -10.62 -15.07 10.85
CA LEU A 168 -9.95 -16.31 10.46
C LEU A 168 -10.76 -17.50 10.95
N PRO A 169 -10.70 -18.65 10.26
CA PRO A 169 -11.26 -19.89 10.79
C PRO A 169 -10.57 -20.23 12.11
N GLU A 170 -11.31 -20.17 13.22
CA GLU A 170 -10.83 -20.43 14.58
C GLU A 170 -11.63 -21.56 15.20
N ASP A 171 -10.94 -22.41 15.96
CA ASP A 171 -11.57 -23.45 16.76
C ASP A 171 -12.27 -22.85 18.00
N GLU A 172 -13.29 -23.55 18.52
CA GLU A 172 -14.02 -23.09 19.71
C GLU A 172 -13.10 -22.90 20.95
N GLU A 173 -12.03 -23.69 21.06
CA GLU A 173 -11.05 -23.57 22.13
C GLU A 173 -10.22 -22.28 22.01
N GLU A 174 -9.83 -21.90 20.79
CA GLU A 174 -9.09 -20.66 20.53
C GLU A 174 -9.95 -19.43 20.81
N LYS A 175 -11.23 -19.46 20.40
CA LYS A 175 -12.19 -18.41 20.73
C LYS A 175 -12.33 -18.21 22.23
N LYS A 176 -12.40 -19.31 23.00
CA LYS A 176 -12.48 -19.23 24.46
C LYS A 176 -11.21 -18.62 25.08
N LYS A 177 -10.02 -19.05 24.64
CA LYS A 177 -8.73 -18.46 25.07
C LYS A 177 -8.63 -16.98 24.72
N MET A 178 -9.19 -16.57 23.60
CA MET A 178 -9.24 -15.16 23.19
C MET A 178 -10.15 -14.33 24.10
N GLU A 179 -11.32 -14.82 24.49
CA GLU A 179 -12.19 -14.12 25.45
C GLU A 179 -11.52 -14.00 26.85
N GLU A 180 -10.84 -15.05 27.31
CA GLU A 180 -10.05 -15.00 28.55
C GLU A 180 -8.91 -13.97 28.45
N SER A 181 -8.23 -13.93 27.30
CA SER A 181 -7.18 -12.96 27.03
C SER A 181 -7.73 -11.53 26.96
N LYS A 182 -8.92 -11.31 26.39
CA LYS A 182 -9.57 -9.99 26.34
C LYS A 182 -9.77 -9.46 27.75
N ALA A 183 -10.29 -10.29 28.66
CA ALA A 183 -10.46 -9.91 30.06
C ALA A 183 -9.12 -9.64 30.75
N LYS A 184 -8.12 -10.49 30.51
CA LYS A 184 -6.77 -10.34 31.11
C LYS A 184 -6.08 -9.04 30.70
N PHE A 185 -6.22 -8.62 29.45
CA PHE A 185 -5.54 -7.44 28.89
C PHE A 185 -6.42 -6.18 28.82
N GLU A 186 -7.67 -6.23 29.29
CA GLU A 186 -8.62 -5.11 29.20
C GLU A 186 -8.06 -3.81 29.82
N ASN A 187 -7.45 -3.91 31.00
CA ASN A 187 -6.86 -2.76 31.70
C ASN A 187 -5.66 -2.19 30.95
N LEU A 188 -4.84 -3.04 30.32
CA LEU A 188 -3.71 -2.61 29.49
C LEU A 188 -4.22 -1.88 28.25
N CYS A 189 -5.23 -2.40 27.57
CA CYS A 189 -5.84 -1.74 26.40
C CYS A 189 -6.40 -0.36 26.76
N LYS A 190 -7.07 -0.22 27.91
CA LYS A 190 -7.56 1.08 28.42
C LYS A 190 -6.40 2.06 28.67
N LEU A 191 -5.35 1.62 29.37
CA LEU A 191 -4.17 2.45 29.62
C LEU A 191 -3.49 2.89 28.32
N MET A 192 -3.31 1.97 27.37
CA MET A 192 -2.72 2.30 26.07
C MET A 192 -3.59 3.28 25.28
N LYS A 193 -4.92 3.14 25.34
CA LYS A 193 -5.84 4.11 24.72
C LYS A 193 -5.74 5.49 25.38
N GLU A 194 -5.60 5.58 26.70
CA GLU A 194 -5.38 6.85 27.41
C GLU A 194 -4.05 7.51 27.01
N ILE A 195 -2.96 6.74 26.91
CA ILE A 195 -1.64 7.24 26.49
C ILE A 195 -1.68 7.71 25.03
N LEU A 196 -2.42 7.00 24.18
CA LEU A 196 -2.45 7.18 22.74
C LEU A 196 -3.74 7.86 22.26
N ASP A 197 -4.42 8.64 23.11
CA ASP A 197 -5.82 9.04 22.89
C ASP A 197 -6.04 9.75 21.54
N LYS A 198 -5.10 10.62 21.15
CA LYS A 198 -5.15 11.36 19.88
C LYS A 198 -4.53 10.62 18.70
N LYS A 199 -3.85 9.49 18.92
CA LYS A 199 -3.10 8.76 17.90
C LYS A 199 -3.82 7.52 17.38
N VAL A 200 -4.63 6.85 18.21
CA VAL A 200 -5.40 5.65 17.83
C VAL A 200 -6.84 5.77 18.31
N GLU A 201 -7.79 5.27 17.52
CA GLU A 201 -9.20 5.28 17.89
C GLU A 201 -9.54 4.16 18.89
N LYS A 202 -8.94 2.98 18.72
CA LYS A 202 -9.22 1.81 19.57
C LYS A 202 -7.95 1.01 19.80
N VAL A 203 -7.84 0.43 20.99
CA VAL A 203 -6.83 -0.57 21.31
C VAL A 203 -7.55 -1.87 21.64
N THR A 204 -7.19 -2.97 20.98
CA THR A 204 -7.80 -4.29 21.19
C THR A 204 -6.74 -5.38 21.08
N ILE A 205 -7.05 -6.58 21.57
CA ILE A 205 -6.22 -7.75 21.28
C ILE A 205 -6.64 -8.40 19.96
N SER A 206 -5.72 -9.15 19.36
CA SER A 206 -5.92 -9.85 18.10
C SER A 206 -5.08 -11.12 18.06
N ASN A 207 -5.59 -12.14 17.39
CA ASN A 207 -4.91 -13.41 17.11
C ASN A 207 -4.28 -13.46 15.72
N ARG A 208 -4.47 -12.44 14.88
CA ARG A 208 -3.82 -12.38 13.56
C ARG A 208 -2.29 -12.23 13.65
N LEU A 209 -1.80 -11.81 14.83
CA LEU A 209 -0.40 -11.53 15.09
C LEU A 209 0.27 -12.76 15.70
N VAL A 210 1.40 -13.19 15.11
CA VAL A 210 2.18 -14.33 15.60
C VAL A 210 3.45 -13.84 16.30
N SER A 211 4.37 -13.24 15.56
CA SER A 211 5.68 -12.79 16.07
C SER A 211 5.70 -11.33 16.53
N SER A 212 4.80 -10.49 16.00
CA SER A 212 4.77 -9.06 16.34
C SER A 212 4.07 -8.83 17.69
N PRO A 213 4.55 -7.89 18.54
CA PRO A 213 3.84 -7.50 19.77
C PRO A 213 2.54 -6.74 19.48
N CYS A 214 2.50 -5.94 18.42
CA CYS A 214 1.33 -5.16 18.03
C CYS A 214 1.37 -4.82 16.53
N CYS A 215 0.24 -4.34 16.01
CA CYS A 215 0.09 -3.92 14.62
C CYS A 215 -0.95 -2.80 14.53
N ILE A 216 -0.83 -1.95 13.52
CA ILE A 216 -1.86 -0.96 13.20
C ILE A 216 -2.74 -1.49 12.09
N VAL A 217 -4.04 -1.51 12.35
CA VAL A 217 -5.06 -1.85 11.36
C VAL A 217 -5.91 -0.61 11.08
N THR A 218 -6.35 -0.48 9.84
CA THR A 218 -7.30 0.56 9.45
C THR A 218 -8.72 0.09 9.72
N SER A 219 -9.64 1.03 9.95
CA SER A 219 -11.06 0.70 9.97
C SER A 219 -11.53 0.05 8.66
N THR A 220 -12.70 -0.60 8.68
CA THR A 220 -13.30 -1.23 7.49
C THR A 220 -13.54 -0.23 6.36
N TYR A 221 -13.81 1.02 6.72
CA TYR A 221 -14.06 2.14 5.80
C TYR A 221 -12.90 3.14 5.83
N GLY A 222 -12.65 3.78 4.69
CA GLY A 222 -11.56 4.74 4.51
C GLY A 222 -10.35 4.15 3.80
N TRP A 223 -9.29 4.96 3.70
CA TRP A 223 -8.04 4.58 3.05
C TRP A 223 -7.21 3.61 3.89
N THR A 224 -6.63 2.61 3.25
CA THR A 224 -5.59 1.77 3.85
C THR A 224 -4.29 2.56 3.98
N ALA A 225 -3.31 2.04 4.74
CA ALA A 225 -1.97 2.64 4.82
C ALA A 225 -1.32 2.82 3.44
N ASN A 226 -1.50 1.82 2.57
CA ASN A 226 -0.99 1.87 1.20
C ASN A 226 -1.73 2.92 0.36
N MET A 227 -3.07 2.99 0.46
CA MET A 227 -3.84 4.02 -0.24
C MET A 227 -3.48 5.43 0.21
N GLU A 228 -3.29 5.63 1.52
CA GLU A 228 -2.85 6.91 2.06
C GLU A 228 -1.49 7.33 1.49
N TRP A 229 -0.55 6.38 1.38
CA TRP A 229 0.75 6.63 0.76
C TRP A 229 0.63 7.00 -0.72
N ILE A 230 -0.18 6.28 -1.49
CA ILE A 230 -0.43 6.53 -2.92
C ILE A 230 -1.02 7.93 -3.12
N MET A 231 -2.05 8.26 -2.36
CA MET A 231 -2.75 9.55 -2.46
C MET A 231 -1.85 10.72 -2.06
N LYS A 232 -1.06 10.57 -1.00
CA LYS A 232 -0.07 11.59 -0.59
C LYS A 232 1.06 11.78 -1.61
N ALA A 233 1.42 10.73 -2.34
CA ALA A 233 2.45 10.79 -3.38
C ALA A 233 1.96 11.45 -4.68
N GLN A 234 0.63 11.59 -4.87
CA GLN A 234 0.06 12.15 -6.07
C GLN A 234 0.10 13.69 -6.04
N ALA A 235 1.01 14.28 -6.83
CA ALA A 235 1.31 15.72 -6.84
C ALA A 235 0.13 16.64 -7.23
N LEU A 236 -0.96 16.09 -7.78
CA LEU A 236 -2.14 16.85 -8.24
C LEU A 236 -3.34 16.76 -7.28
N TRP A 237 -3.22 16.04 -6.16
CA TRP A 237 -4.33 15.87 -5.23
C TRP A 237 -4.44 17.04 -4.23
N ASP A 238 -5.64 17.61 -4.09
CA ASP A 238 -5.91 18.67 -3.11
C ASP A 238 -5.98 18.11 -1.68
N ASN A 239 -5.13 18.61 -0.79
CA ASN A 239 -5.05 18.21 0.62
C ASN A 239 -6.35 18.48 1.41
N SER A 240 -7.29 19.24 0.87
CA SER A 240 -8.56 19.59 1.53
C SER A 240 -9.51 18.39 1.75
N THR A 241 -9.44 17.35 0.91
CA THR A 241 -10.31 16.14 1.01
C THR A 241 -9.74 15.03 1.88
N VAL A 242 -8.49 15.16 2.33
CA VAL A 242 -7.75 14.12 3.05
C VAL A 242 -8.37 13.82 4.43
N GLY A 243 -8.89 14.84 5.12
CA GLY A 243 -9.40 14.69 6.49
C GLY A 243 -10.62 13.76 6.64
N TYR A 244 -11.49 13.66 5.63
CA TYR A 244 -12.68 12.79 5.67
C TYR A 244 -12.39 11.35 5.21
N MET A 245 -11.30 11.14 4.47
CA MET A 245 -10.93 9.83 3.90
C MET A 245 -9.82 9.12 4.66
N MET A 246 -9.13 9.83 5.58
CA MET A 246 -8.22 9.26 6.56
C MET A 246 -8.96 8.21 7.40
N ALA A 247 -8.62 6.94 7.20
CA ALA A 247 -9.16 5.89 8.04
C ALA A 247 -8.67 6.09 9.46
N LYS A 248 -9.54 5.77 10.41
CA LYS A 248 -9.16 5.73 11.81
C LYS A 248 -8.34 4.48 12.04
N ASN A 249 -7.26 4.64 12.81
CA ASN A 249 -6.30 3.59 13.10
C ASN A 249 -6.64 2.92 14.42
N HIS A 250 -6.62 1.59 14.42
CA HIS A 250 -6.75 0.78 15.62
C HIS A 250 -5.45 0.05 15.89
N LEU A 251 -5.06 -0.01 17.16
CA LEU A 251 -3.90 -0.78 17.61
C LEU A 251 -4.37 -2.17 18.04
N GLU A 252 -3.91 -3.18 17.33
CA GLU A 252 -4.10 -4.58 17.71
C GLU A 252 -2.87 -5.10 18.46
N ILE A 253 -3.08 -5.81 19.56
CA ILE A 253 -2.04 -6.32 20.45
C ILE A 253 -2.04 -7.84 20.46
N ASN A 254 -0.85 -8.43 20.45
CA ASN A 254 -0.65 -9.87 20.56
C ASN A 254 -0.55 -10.32 22.04
N PRO A 255 -1.56 -11.02 22.59
CA PRO A 255 -1.54 -11.46 23.98
C PRO A 255 -0.45 -12.51 24.27
N GLY A 256 0.06 -13.20 23.25
CA GLY A 256 1.12 -14.21 23.40
C GLY A 256 2.54 -13.62 23.42
N HIS A 257 2.72 -12.33 23.19
CA HIS A 257 4.04 -11.73 23.07
C HIS A 257 4.64 -11.35 24.43
N PRO A 258 5.92 -11.67 24.73
CA PRO A 258 6.55 -11.36 26.02
C PRO A 258 6.49 -9.88 26.42
N ILE A 259 6.74 -8.97 25.47
CA ILE A 259 6.65 -7.51 25.71
C ILE A 259 5.25 -7.11 26.21
N VAL A 260 4.20 -7.68 25.63
CA VAL A 260 2.81 -7.35 25.98
C VAL A 260 2.47 -7.85 27.38
N GLU A 261 2.92 -9.06 27.71
CA GLU A 261 2.76 -9.61 29.06
C GLU A 261 3.52 -8.77 30.10
N THR A 262 4.75 -8.34 29.81
CA THR A 262 5.51 -7.45 30.69
C THR A 262 4.84 -6.09 30.85
N LEU A 263 4.31 -5.51 29.77
CA LEU A 263 3.57 -4.25 29.83
C LEU A 263 2.33 -4.36 30.71
N ARG A 264 1.60 -5.49 30.65
CA ARG A 264 0.46 -5.74 31.53
C ARG A 264 0.89 -5.76 33.00
N GLN A 265 1.94 -6.49 33.33
CA GLN A 265 2.46 -6.58 34.71
C GLN A 265 2.93 -5.22 35.22
N LYS A 266 3.62 -4.45 34.38
CA LYS A 266 4.07 -3.09 34.69
C LYS A 266 2.90 -2.13 34.91
N ALA A 267 1.86 -2.21 34.07
CA ALA A 267 0.64 -1.41 34.21
C ALA A 267 -0.15 -1.75 35.48
N GLU A 268 -0.08 -3.00 35.96
CA GLU A 268 -0.68 -3.40 37.24
C GLU A 268 0.11 -2.89 38.44
N ALA A 269 1.44 -2.81 38.34
CA ALA A 269 2.30 -2.28 39.38
C ALA A 269 2.20 -0.75 39.50
N ASP A 270 2.32 -0.03 38.38
CA ASP A 270 2.18 1.43 38.32
C ASP A 270 1.66 1.88 36.94
N LYS A 271 0.43 2.40 36.92
CA LYS A 271 -0.21 2.93 35.71
C LYS A 271 0.41 4.26 35.24
N ASN A 272 1.15 4.95 36.11
CA ASN A 272 1.73 6.26 35.84
C ASN A 272 3.23 6.23 35.57
N ASP A 273 3.84 5.05 35.49
CA ASP A 273 5.25 4.89 35.15
C ASP A 273 5.55 5.54 33.79
N LYS A 274 6.40 6.58 33.80
CA LYS A 274 6.82 7.32 32.61
C LYS A 274 7.50 6.40 31.60
N ALA A 275 8.31 5.45 32.06
CA ALA A 275 9.01 4.52 31.17
C ALA A 275 8.03 3.60 30.42
N VAL A 276 6.94 3.19 31.07
CA VAL A 276 5.87 2.41 30.43
C VAL A 276 5.15 3.25 29.37
N LYS A 277 4.83 4.51 29.68
CA LYS A 277 4.19 5.44 28.73
C LYS A 277 5.08 5.66 27.51
N ASP A 278 6.37 5.89 27.71
CA ASP A 278 7.34 6.09 26.63
C ASP A 278 7.49 4.82 25.77
N LEU A 279 7.51 3.63 26.39
CA LEU A 279 7.57 2.34 25.68
C LEU A 279 6.30 2.08 24.85
N VAL A 280 5.11 2.42 25.37
CA VAL A 280 3.85 2.32 24.63
C VAL A 280 3.85 3.22 23.39
N VAL A 281 4.38 4.44 23.51
CA VAL A 281 4.51 5.36 22.37
C VAL A 281 5.53 4.83 21.36
N LEU A 282 6.66 4.29 21.81
CA LEU A 282 7.67 3.69 20.93
C LEU A 282 7.10 2.47 20.17
N LEU A 283 6.35 1.61 20.86
CA LEU A 283 5.67 0.47 20.24
C LEU A 283 4.66 0.93 19.18
N LEU A 284 3.89 1.98 19.46
CA LEU A 284 2.97 2.54 18.47
C LEU A 284 3.71 3.02 17.21
N GLU A 285 4.76 3.81 17.36
CA GLU A 285 5.49 4.37 16.20
C GLU A 285 6.18 3.28 15.39
N THR A 286 6.71 2.26 16.07
CA THR A 286 7.29 1.08 15.42
C THR A 286 6.22 0.30 14.66
N ALA A 287 5.03 0.13 15.25
CA ALA A 287 3.90 -0.53 14.61
C ALA A 287 3.35 0.26 13.41
N LEU A 288 3.32 1.59 13.48
CA LEU A 288 2.95 2.45 12.36
C LEU A 288 3.90 2.23 11.19
N LEU A 289 5.22 2.23 11.45
CA LEU A 289 6.23 2.00 10.43
C LEU A 289 6.12 0.60 9.80
N SER A 290 5.99 -0.45 10.63
CA SER A 290 5.87 -1.83 10.14
C SER A 290 4.59 -2.09 9.35
N SER A 291 3.53 -1.32 9.64
CA SER A 291 2.23 -1.40 8.95
C SER A 291 2.16 -0.49 7.72
N GLY A 292 3.25 0.19 7.37
CA GLY A 292 3.36 0.99 6.15
C GLY A 292 2.87 2.45 6.25
N PHE A 293 2.58 2.94 7.45
CA PHE A 293 2.21 4.34 7.67
C PHE A 293 3.44 5.25 7.74
N SER A 294 3.24 6.51 7.37
CA SER A 294 4.24 7.56 7.57
C SER A 294 4.21 8.09 8.99
N LEU A 295 5.38 8.32 9.58
CA LEU A 295 5.50 8.98 10.87
C LEU A 295 5.29 10.49 10.71
N GLU A 296 4.55 11.10 11.64
CA GLU A 296 4.33 12.56 11.66
C GLU A 296 5.64 13.34 11.87
N ASN A 297 6.51 12.82 12.74
CA ASN A 297 7.78 13.46 13.08
C ASN A 297 8.90 12.40 13.23
N PRO A 298 9.63 12.09 12.15
CA PRO A 298 10.74 11.14 12.18
C PRO A 298 11.86 11.52 13.16
N GLN A 299 12.07 12.81 13.41
CA GLN A 299 13.10 13.28 14.35
C GLN A 299 12.74 12.91 15.79
N THR A 300 11.47 13.07 16.18
CA THR A 300 11.00 12.71 17.53
C THR A 300 11.11 11.21 17.78
N HIS A 301 10.79 10.40 16.76
CA HIS A 301 10.96 8.94 16.83
C HIS A 301 12.44 8.56 17.01
N SER A 302 13.33 9.16 16.21
CA SER A 302 14.78 8.94 16.29
C SER A 302 15.34 9.32 17.67
N ASN A 303 14.93 10.47 18.21
CA ASN A 303 15.32 10.90 19.55
C ASN A 303 14.90 9.90 20.64
N ARG A 304 13.70 9.31 20.54
CA ARG A 304 13.22 8.30 21.49
C ARG A 304 14.01 6.99 21.38
N ILE A 305 14.39 6.59 20.17
CA ILE A 305 15.31 5.46 19.96
C ILE A 305 16.65 5.76 20.61
N TYR A 306 17.21 6.95 20.41
CA TYR A 306 18.48 7.35 21.04
C TYR A 306 18.41 7.35 22.57
N SER A 307 17.33 7.86 23.18
CA SER A 307 17.12 7.76 24.64
C SER A 307 17.04 6.31 25.10
N THR A 308 16.38 5.43 24.34
CA THR A 308 16.29 3.99 24.67
C THR A 308 17.67 3.31 24.57
N ILE A 309 18.46 3.64 23.56
CA ILE A 309 19.83 3.15 23.40
C ILE A 309 20.73 3.64 24.53
N LYS A 310 20.63 4.93 24.90
CA LYS A 310 21.37 5.50 26.03
C LYS A 310 21.08 4.75 27.32
N LEU A 311 19.81 4.49 27.62
CA LEU A 311 19.41 3.67 28.78
C LEU A 311 19.99 2.25 28.71
N GLY A 312 19.95 1.60 27.54
CA GLY A 312 20.54 0.27 27.34
C GLY A 312 22.06 0.22 27.51
N LEU A 313 22.75 1.33 27.21
CA LEU A 313 24.19 1.50 27.39
C LEU A 313 24.57 2.07 28.76
N GLY A 314 23.60 2.43 29.61
CA GLY A 314 23.84 3.07 30.91
C GLY A 314 24.36 4.51 30.81
N ILE A 315 24.07 5.23 29.72
CA ILE A 315 24.40 6.64 29.52
C ILE A 315 23.27 7.48 30.13
N ASP A 316 23.53 8.15 31.25
CA ASP A 316 22.56 9.06 31.88
C ASP A 316 22.24 10.26 30.98
N GLU A 317 20.96 10.64 30.89
CA GLU A 317 20.53 11.83 30.13
C GLU A 317 21.12 13.14 30.67
N ASP A 318 21.57 13.14 31.93
CA ASP A 318 22.25 14.27 32.59
C ASP A 318 23.76 14.35 32.26
N GLN A 319 24.32 13.36 31.57
CA GLN A 319 25.66 13.44 30.97
C GLN A 319 25.58 13.84 29.49
N VAL A 320 24.86 14.92 29.19
CA VAL A 320 25.23 15.70 28.01
C VAL A 320 26.46 16.48 28.43
N THR A 321 27.61 16.06 27.92
CA THR A 321 28.85 16.80 27.89
C THR A 321 28.55 18.24 27.50
N ALA A 322 28.54 19.13 28.48
CA ALA A 322 28.70 20.55 28.28
C ALA A 322 30.16 20.79 27.87
N GLU A 323 30.49 20.45 26.64
CA GLU A 323 31.71 20.93 26.00
C GLU A 323 31.37 21.43 24.61
N GLU A 324 31.03 22.71 24.52
CA GLU A 324 31.58 23.61 23.50
C GLU A 324 31.59 25.05 24.08
N PRO A 325 32.48 25.98 23.66
CA PRO A 325 33.56 25.86 22.66
C PRO A 325 34.92 26.39 23.17
N SER A 326 36.03 25.73 22.86
CA SER A 326 37.35 26.38 22.93
C SER A 326 38.36 25.71 22.01
N ALA A 327 38.40 26.19 20.76
CA ALA A 327 39.65 26.25 20.01
C ALA A 327 39.53 27.43 19.05
N ALA A 328 40.21 28.51 19.41
CA ALA A 328 40.44 29.65 18.55
C ALA A 328 40.99 29.18 17.20
N VAL A 329 40.38 29.64 16.12
CA VAL A 329 40.97 29.59 14.78
C VAL A 329 42.04 30.69 14.76
N PRO A 330 43.33 30.39 14.53
CA PRO A 330 44.30 31.42 14.21
C PRO A 330 44.11 31.82 12.76
N ASP A 331 43.89 33.12 12.53
CA ASP A 331 44.04 33.77 11.24
C ASP A 331 45.46 33.52 10.69
N GLU A 332 45.57 32.73 9.62
CA GLU A 332 46.71 32.80 8.70
C GLU A 332 46.21 32.70 7.26
N ILE A 333 45.91 33.87 6.69
CA ILE A 333 45.72 34.08 5.27
C ILE A 333 47.11 34.02 4.63
N LEU A 334 47.42 32.95 3.89
CA LEU A 334 48.57 32.91 2.99
C LEU A 334 48.21 33.64 1.68
N PRO A 335 48.96 34.67 1.26
CA PRO A 335 48.72 35.37 0.01
C PRO A 335 49.38 34.59 -1.15
N LEU A 336 48.59 34.18 -2.15
CA LEU A 336 49.13 33.79 -3.44
C LEU A 336 49.21 35.03 -4.32
N GLU A 337 50.46 35.45 -4.54
CA GLU A 337 50.88 36.50 -5.44
C GLU A 337 50.35 36.29 -6.85
N GLY A 338 50.01 37.41 -7.49
CA GLY A 338 49.66 37.45 -8.90
C GLY A 338 50.88 37.25 -9.79
N ASP A 339 50.62 36.77 -11.00
CA ASP A 339 51.50 37.03 -12.13
C ASP A 339 50.63 37.51 -13.29
N GLU A 340 50.85 38.77 -13.66
CA GLU A 340 50.33 39.36 -14.88
C GLU A 340 51.03 38.71 -16.07
N ASN A 341 50.27 38.26 -17.09
CA ASN A 341 50.73 38.54 -18.44
C ASN A 341 49.58 38.70 -19.44
N SER A 342 49.45 39.95 -19.87
CA SER A 342 48.84 40.49 -21.08
C SER A 342 48.86 39.55 -22.31
N SER A 343 47.73 39.44 -23.03
CA SER A 343 47.53 40.17 -24.30
C SER A 343 46.39 39.63 -25.18
N ARG A 344 45.70 40.59 -25.82
CA ARG A 344 45.04 40.56 -27.15
C ARG A 344 43.67 39.89 -27.34
N THR A 345 42.66 40.76 -27.44
CA THR A 345 41.74 40.93 -28.59
C THR A 345 41.67 39.81 -29.63
N GLU A 346 40.47 39.25 -29.85
CA GLU A 346 39.76 39.43 -31.14
C GLU A 346 38.30 38.97 -31.08
N GLU A 347 37.47 39.83 -31.65
CA GLU A 347 36.09 39.63 -32.08
C GLU A 347 36.01 38.54 -33.17
N THR A 348 34.99 37.68 -33.10
CA THR A 348 34.24 37.00 -34.19
C THR A 348 33.42 35.89 -33.51
N GLY A 349 32.09 35.81 -33.55
CA GLY A 349 31.23 35.94 -34.70
C GLY A 349 31.20 34.61 -35.47
N LEU A 350 30.31 33.67 -35.11
CA LEU A 350 29.37 32.99 -36.03
C LEU A 350 28.53 31.88 -35.36
N GLN A 351 27.28 31.84 -35.82
CA GLN A 351 26.28 30.77 -35.74
C GLN A 351 26.82 29.36 -36.03
N VAL A 352 26.27 28.33 -35.37
CA VAL A 352 25.15 27.48 -35.85
C VAL A 352 24.32 27.00 -34.66
#